data_AF-A0A6B0GKN1-F1
#
_entry.id   AF-A0A6B0GKN1-F1
#
_cell.length_a   1.000
_cell.length_b   1.000
_cell.length_c   1.000
_cell.angle_alpha   90.00
_cell.angle_beta   90.00
_cell.angle_gamma   90.00
#
_symmetry.space_group_name_H-M   'P 1'
#
loop_
_entity.id
_entity.type
_entity.pdbx_description
1 polymer ?
#
loop_
_entity_poly.entity_id
_entity_poly.type
_entity_poly.pdbx_seq_one_letter_code
_entity_poly.pdbx_strand_id
1 'polypeptide(L)'
;MTDDPTRRLADHLVATGERPIDSRTNAWLGEAEALALDMAESDLDPAVERERAGHVVELLSNVDGTGDEQADEHVTAARTLAERLAGDSSRSAPHD
;
A
#
# COMPACT_ATOMS: atom_id res chain seq x y z
N MET A 1 -4.78 -0.64 20.14
CA MET A 1 -4.96 0.16 18.91
C MET A 1 -5.00 -0.84 17.78
N THR A 2 -6.13 -0.93 17.10
CA THR A 2 -6.38 -1.95 16.07
C THR A 2 -5.29 -1.89 15.02
N ASP A 3 -4.72 -3.05 14.72
CA ASP A 3 -3.66 -3.27 13.73
C ASP A 3 -4.28 -3.14 12.35
N ASP A 4 -4.55 -1.89 11.98
CA ASP A 4 -5.10 -1.42 10.71
C ASP A 4 -4.24 -1.83 9.50
N PRO A 5 -4.49 -2.90 8.70
CA PRO A 5 -3.54 -3.23 7.63
C PRO A 5 -3.48 -2.14 6.55
N THR A 6 -4.60 -1.51 6.23
CA THR A 6 -4.70 -0.34 5.34
C THR A 6 -4.05 0.89 5.97
N ARG A 7 -4.26 1.12 7.26
CA ARG A 7 -3.55 2.21 7.97
C ARG A 7 -2.04 2.04 7.98
N ARG A 8 -1.53 0.82 8.21
CA ARG A 8 -0.10 0.51 8.17
C ARG A 8 0.50 0.69 6.79
N LEU A 9 -0.24 0.31 5.76
CA LEU A 9 0.15 0.56 4.37
C LEU A 9 0.33 2.07 4.14
N ALA A 10 -0.64 2.88 4.57
CA ALA A 10 -0.56 4.34 4.45
C ALA A 10 0.63 4.93 5.23
N ASP A 11 0.84 4.50 6.48
CA ASP A 11 1.98 4.95 7.30
C ASP A 11 3.34 4.69 6.62
N HIS A 12 3.52 3.51 6.00
CA HIS A 12 4.75 3.21 5.27
C HIS A 12 4.94 4.10 4.04
N LEU A 13 3.87 4.39 3.30
CA LEU A 13 3.95 5.23 2.11
C LEU A 13 4.26 6.69 2.46
N VAL A 14 3.62 7.24 3.50
CA VAL A 14 3.92 8.57 4.02
C VAL A 14 5.37 8.66 4.48
N ALA A 15 5.84 7.70 5.28
CA ALA A 15 7.23 7.67 5.75
C ALA A 15 8.25 7.55 4.61
N THR A 16 7.84 6.95 3.48
CA THR A 16 8.64 6.94 2.26
C THR A 16 8.66 8.34 1.65
N GLY A 17 7.50 8.97 1.44
CA GLY A 17 7.37 10.30 0.82
C GLY A 17 8.06 11.46 1.56
N GLU A 18 8.31 11.31 2.87
CA GLU A 18 9.09 12.28 3.66
C GLU A 18 10.62 12.25 3.36
N ARG A 19 11.08 11.26 2.57
CA ARG A 19 12.49 11.06 2.23
C ARG A 19 12.89 11.85 0.97
N PRO A 20 14.18 12.15 0.75
CA PRO A 20 14.66 12.74 -0.49
C PRO A 20 14.70 11.68 -1.61
N ILE A 21 13.60 11.54 -2.35
CA ILE A 21 13.45 10.59 -3.47
C ILE A 21 13.43 11.33 -4.82
N ASP A 22 13.85 10.64 -5.88
CA ASP A 22 13.68 11.10 -7.25
C ASP A 22 12.20 11.38 -7.61
N SER A 23 11.99 12.45 -8.38
CA SER A 23 10.65 12.97 -8.70
C SER A 23 9.76 11.98 -9.45
N ARG A 24 10.36 11.10 -10.27
CA ARG A 24 9.65 10.04 -10.98
C ARG A 24 9.09 9.00 -10.02
N THR A 25 9.89 8.56 -9.05
CA THR A 25 9.47 7.62 -8.02
C THR A 25 8.44 8.25 -7.11
N ASN A 26 8.61 9.53 -6.76
CA ASN A 26 7.66 10.28 -5.95
C ASN A 26 6.26 10.38 -6.59
N ALA A 27 6.16 10.42 -7.92
CA ALA A 27 4.87 10.44 -8.61
C ALA A 27 4.09 9.13 -8.38
N TRP A 28 4.75 7.98 -8.49
CA TRP A 28 4.14 6.67 -8.21
C TRP A 28 3.78 6.50 -6.74
N LEU A 29 4.68 6.92 -5.84
CA LEU A 29 4.46 6.84 -4.40
C LEU A 29 3.31 7.72 -3.93
N GLY A 30 3.20 8.94 -4.46
CA GLY A 30 2.11 9.85 -4.10
C GLY A 30 0.72 9.32 -4.49
N GLU A 31 0.61 8.65 -5.64
CA GLU A 31 -0.66 8.03 -6.03
C GLU A 31 -0.98 6.80 -5.17
N ALA A 32 0.03 5.97 -4.88
CA ALA A 32 -0.11 4.83 -3.98
C ALA A 32 -0.53 5.28 -2.57
N GLU A 33 0.08 6.36 -2.06
CA GLU A 33 -0.24 6.96 -0.76
C GLU A 33 -1.70 7.43 -0.71
N ALA A 34 -2.14 8.16 -1.73
CA ALA A 34 -3.52 8.66 -1.80
C ALA A 34 -4.54 7.51 -1.76
N LEU A 35 -4.28 6.42 -2.48
CA LEU A 35 -5.13 5.23 -2.43
C LEU A 35 -5.12 4.56 -1.06
N ALA A 36 -3.94 4.44 -0.43
CA ALA A 36 -3.81 3.83 0.88
C ALA A 36 -4.49 4.64 1.99
N LEU A 37 -4.37 5.97 1.97
CA LEU A 37 -5.09 6.87 2.86
C LEU A 37 -6.60 6.75 2.66
N ASP A 38 -7.05 6.76 1.41
CA ASP A 38 -8.49 6.62 1.10
C ASP A 38 -9.05 5.28 1.60
N MET A 39 -8.28 4.18 1.51
CA MET A 39 -8.65 2.90 2.11
C MET A 39 -8.63 2.89 3.65
N ALA A 40 -7.71 3.63 4.27
CA ALA A 40 -7.58 3.69 5.72
C ALA A 40 -8.61 4.63 6.39
N GLU A 41 -9.10 5.63 5.66
CA GLU A 41 -10.07 6.61 6.13
C GLU A 41 -11.52 6.24 5.78
N SER A 42 -11.72 5.51 4.68
CA SER A 42 -13.04 5.10 4.21
C SER A 42 -13.36 3.66 4.60
N ASP A 43 -14.59 3.43 5.07
CA ASP A 43 -15.13 2.08 5.25
C ASP A 43 -15.58 1.56 3.87
N LEU A 44 -14.67 0.91 3.16
CA LEU A 44 -14.88 0.43 1.80
C LEU A 44 -15.42 -1.00 1.80
N ASP A 45 -16.20 -1.32 0.78
CA ASP A 45 -16.54 -2.71 0.49
C ASP A 45 -15.26 -3.52 0.27
N PRO A 46 -15.16 -4.76 0.78
CA PRO A 46 -13.94 -5.58 0.67
C PRO A 46 -13.56 -5.93 -0.77
N ALA A 47 -14.49 -5.82 -1.73
CA ALA A 47 -14.17 -5.93 -3.15
C ALA A 47 -13.42 -4.69 -3.66
N VAL A 48 -13.85 -3.50 -3.23
CA VAL A 48 -13.23 -2.22 -3.59
C VAL A 48 -11.87 -2.06 -2.90
N GLU A 49 -11.76 -2.47 -1.63
CA GLU A 49 -10.47 -2.50 -0.92
C GLU A 49 -9.46 -3.38 -1.66
N ARG A 50 -9.85 -4.58 -2.10
CA ARG A 50 -8.97 -5.45 -2.90
C ARG A 50 -8.54 -4.83 -4.22
N GLU A 51 -9.48 -4.23 -4.95
CA GLU A 51 -9.19 -3.59 -6.23
C GLU A 51 -8.17 -2.45 -6.06
N ARG A 52 -8.38 -1.62 -5.05
CA ARG A 52 -7.47 -0.51 -4.74
C ARG A 52 -6.11 -0.98 -4.22
N ALA A 53 -6.09 -2.00 -3.36
CA ALA A 53 -4.85 -2.62 -2.94
C ALA A 53 -4.07 -3.21 -4.13
N GLY A 54 -4.77 -3.83 -5.08
CA GLY A 54 -4.16 -4.30 -6.33
C GLY A 54 -3.55 -3.17 -7.15
N HIS A 55 -4.23 -2.02 -7.22
CA HIS A 55 -3.68 -0.84 -7.90
C HIS A 55 -2.42 -0.30 -7.19
N VAL A 56 -2.42 -0.29 -5.85
CA VAL A 56 -1.21 0.05 -5.07
C VAL A 56 -0.05 -0.90 -5.39
N VAL A 57 -0.30 -2.21 -5.50
CA VAL A 57 0.74 -3.18 -5.90
C VAL A 57 1.31 -2.85 -7.28
N GLU A 58 0.46 -2.52 -8.26
CA GLU A 58 0.91 -2.14 -9.60
C GLU A 58 1.75 -0.85 -9.57
N LEU A 59 1.32 0.18 -8.84
CA LEU A 59 2.07 1.43 -8.70
C LEU A 59 3.43 1.20 -8.07
N LEU A 60 3.48 0.44 -6.96
CA LEU A 60 4.74 0.09 -6.30
C LEU A 60 5.61 -0.79 -7.18
N SER A 61 5.06 -1.58 -8.10
CA SER A 61 5.82 -2.40 -9.07
C SER A 61 6.61 -1.55 -10.08
N ASN A 62 6.23 -0.29 -10.28
CA ASN A 62 6.99 0.67 -11.10
C ASN A 62 8.14 1.35 -10.35
N VAL A 63 8.29 1.09 -9.05
CA VAL A 63 9.40 1.60 -8.24
C VAL A 63 10.53 0.57 -8.26
N ASP A 64 11.53 0.79 -9.11
CA ASP A 64 12.77 -0.01 -9.17
C ASP A 64 13.74 0.28 -8.01
N GLY A 65 13.48 1.35 -7.25
CA GLY A 65 14.28 1.80 -6.11
C GLY A 65 14.10 3.29 -5.87
N THR A 66 14.31 3.70 -4.63
CA THR A 66 14.17 5.09 -4.16
C THR A 66 15.52 5.79 -4.00
N GLY A 67 16.62 5.02 -3.95
CA GLY A 67 17.97 5.55 -3.70
C GLY A 67 18.27 5.78 -2.21
N ASP A 68 17.33 5.48 -1.32
CA ASP A 68 17.50 5.49 0.13
C ASP A 68 17.10 4.12 0.68
N GLU A 69 18.01 3.47 1.41
CA GLU A 69 17.81 2.10 1.89
C GLU A 69 16.55 1.97 2.76
N GLN A 70 16.26 2.97 3.60
CA GLN A 70 15.09 2.92 4.46
C GLN A 70 13.78 3.22 3.73
N ALA A 71 13.81 4.11 2.72
CA ALA A 71 12.67 4.28 1.83
C ALA A 71 12.39 2.98 1.05
N ASP A 72 13.42 2.27 0.59
CA ASP A 72 13.26 0.96 -0.05
C ASP A 72 12.69 -0.11 0.91
N GLU A 73 13.10 -0.10 2.18
CA GLU A 73 12.50 -0.95 3.23
C GLU A 73 11.01 -0.64 3.42
N HIS A 74 10.64 0.64 3.49
CA HIS A 74 9.24 1.05 3.61
C HIS A 74 8.41 0.68 2.36
N VAL A 75 8.94 0.88 1.16
CA VAL A 75 8.29 0.46 -0.10
C VAL A 75 8.09 -1.05 -0.12
N THR A 76 9.08 -1.83 0.31
CA THR A 76 8.98 -3.29 0.37
C THR A 76 7.92 -3.74 1.37
N ALA A 77 7.88 -3.12 2.55
CA ALA A 77 6.85 -3.38 3.56
C ALA A 77 5.45 -3.01 3.06
N ALA A 78 5.31 -1.84 2.42
CA ALA A 78 4.07 -1.39 1.81
C ALA A 78 3.59 -2.36 0.73
N ARG A 79 4.48 -2.78 -0.18
CA ARG A 79 4.13 -3.76 -1.23
C ARG A 79 3.61 -5.07 -0.62
N THR A 80 4.31 -5.59 0.39
CA THR A 80 3.91 -6.84 1.07
C THR A 80 2.51 -6.70 1.70
N LEU A 81 2.19 -5.57 2.31
CA LEU A 81 0.86 -5.31 2.88
C LEU A 81 -0.21 -5.18 1.80
N ALA A 82 0.07 -4.45 0.72
CA ALA A 82 -0.85 -4.28 -0.40
C ALA A 82 -1.14 -5.62 -1.11
N GLU A 83 -0.13 -6.47 -1.29
CA GLU A 83 -0.29 -7.84 -1.84
C GLU A 83 -1.16 -8.69 -0.93
N ARG A 84 -1.01 -8.58 0.39
CA ARG A 84 -1.87 -9.28 1.35
C ARG A 84 -3.31 -8.78 1.28
N LEU A 85 -3.52 -7.46 1.20
CA LEU A 85 -4.87 -6.88 1.08
C LEU A 85 -5.53 -7.29 -0.24
N ALA A 86 -4.81 -7.26 -1.35
CA ALA A 86 -5.30 -7.69 -2.66
C ALA A 86 -5.55 -9.21 -2.74
N GLY A 87 -4.69 -9.99 -2.09
CA GLY A 87 -4.70 -11.45 -2.11
C GLY A 87 -5.55 -12.12 -1.02
N ASP A 88 -5.94 -11.40 0.05
CA ASP A 88 -6.77 -11.96 1.11
C ASP A 88 -8.18 -12.23 0.59
N SER A 89 -8.35 -13.39 -0.03
CA SER A 89 -9.63 -14.05 -0.29
C SER A 89 -10.00 -14.98 0.89
N SER A 90 -9.30 -14.84 2.02
CA SER A 90 -9.36 -15.76 3.16
C SER A 90 -9.88 -15.11 4.44
N ARG A 91 -11.05 -14.48 4.34
CA ARG A 91 -12.19 -14.96 5.12
C ARG A 91 -13.08 -15.85 4.25
N SER A 92 -12.50 -16.90 3.67
CA SER A 92 -13.27 -18.06 3.21
C SER A 92 -13.91 -18.66 4.46
N ALA A 93 -15.19 -18.38 4.68
CA ALA A 93 -16.02 -19.27 5.46
C ALA A 93 -16.01 -20.65 4.76
N PRO A 94 -15.91 -21.78 5.48
CA PRO A 94 -16.30 -23.05 4.89
C PRO A 94 -17.78 -22.90 4.50
N HIS A 95 -18.08 -23.11 3.22
CA HIS A 95 -19.45 -23.24 2.75
C HIS A 95 -19.98 -24.58 3.28
N ASP A 96 -20.93 -24.51 4.22
CA ASP A 96 -21.70 -25.66 4.71
C ASP A 96 -22.77 -26.06 3.69
#